data_AF-A0A7X8NDI2-F1
#
_entry.id   AF-A0A7X8NDI2-F1
#
_cell.length_a   1.000
_cell.length_b   1.000
_cell.length_c   1.000
_cell.angle_alpha   90.00
_cell.angle_beta   90.00
_cell.angle_gamma   90.00
#
_symmetry.space_group_name_H-M   'P 1'
#
loop_
_entity.id
_entity.type
_entity.pdbx_description
1 polymer ?
#
loop_
_entity_poly.entity_id
_entity_poly.type
_entity_poly.pdbx_seq_one_letter_code
_entity_poly.pdbx_strand_id
1 'polypeptide(L)'
;SLASMLNSTSTIFTMDIYKQYINKNASDKATVNMGRISAGVALIIACIMAPLLGGIDQAFQFIQEYTGVVSPGILAVFMLGLFWKKTTNKGAIVGALASIPIAMYFKVAPKGWSTSSFFVDVPFMDQMGYTFILTMIVISMVSYFQHKGADDAKGIPLTKELFKTSPKFNIGAFAVMIILVALYAAFWK
;
A
#
# COMPACT_ATOMS: atom_id res chain seq x y z
N SER A 1 -20.45 -0.73 -5.07
CA SER A 1 -19.09 -0.45 -4.55
C SER A 1 -19.11 0.24 -3.19
N LEU A 2 -19.87 1.34 -3.01
CA LEU A 2 -19.91 2.12 -1.75
C LEU A 2 -20.18 1.28 -0.49
N ALA A 3 -21.22 0.44 -0.49
CA ALA A 3 -21.53 -0.43 0.65
C ALA A 3 -20.39 -1.40 1.01
N SER A 4 -19.67 -1.90 0.00
CA SER A 4 -18.51 -2.78 0.20
C SER A 4 -17.32 -2.03 0.82
N MET A 5 -17.05 -0.81 0.37
CA MET A 5 -15.99 0.04 0.92
C MET A 5 -16.31 0.45 2.36
N LEU A 6 -17.54 0.89 2.65
CA LEU A 6 -17.98 1.23 4.00
C LEU A 6 -17.92 0.03 4.96
N ASN A 7 -18.33 -1.16 4.50
CA ASN A 7 -18.23 -2.37 5.30
C ASN A 7 -16.77 -2.75 5.58
N SER A 8 -15.89 -2.63 4.59
CA SER A 8 -14.45 -2.90 4.77
C SER A 8 -13.81 -1.92 5.77
N THR A 9 -14.05 -0.62 5.62
CA THR A 9 -13.57 0.41 6.55
C THR A 9 -14.09 0.18 7.96
N SER A 10 -15.38 -0.13 8.09
CA SER A 10 -16.04 -0.44 9.36
C SER A 10 -15.43 -1.68 10.04
N THR A 11 -15.18 -2.74 9.27
CA THR A 11 -14.61 -3.99 9.79
C THR A 11 -13.17 -3.80 10.23
N ILE A 12 -12.34 -3.12 9.44
CA ILE A 12 -10.96 -2.79 9.81
C ILE A 12 -10.94 -1.97 11.10
N PHE A 13 -11.74 -0.90 11.19
CA PHE A 13 -11.81 -0.09 12.39
C PHE A 13 -12.27 -0.90 13.61
N THR A 14 -13.34 -1.70 13.47
CA THR A 14 -13.89 -2.43 14.61
C THR A 14 -13.01 -3.56 15.10
N MET A 15 -12.46 -4.35 14.19
CA MET A 15 -11.69 -5.55 14.53
C MET A 15 -10.24 -5.22 14.86
N ASP A 16 -9.60 -4.35 14.09
CA ASP A 16 -8.16 -4.09 14.22
C ASP A 16 -7.85 -2.94 15.17
N ILE A 17 -8.79 -2.00 15.37
CA ILE A 17 -8.60 -0.84 16.25
C ILE A 17 -9.46 -0.95 17.52
N TYR A 18 -10.79 -0.97 17.37
CA TYR A 18 -11.70 -0.92 18.52
C TYR A 18 -11.54 -2.14 19.42
N LYS A 19 -11.61 -3.36 18.88
CA LYS A 19 -11.50 -4.58 19.67
C LYS A 19 -10.07 -4.85 20.16
N GLN A 20 -9.04 -4.39 19.46
CA GLN A 20 -7.65 -4.61 19.91
C GLN A 20 -7.19 -3.59 20.96
N TYR A 21 -7.61 -2.32 20.85
CA TYR A 21 -7.02 -1.23 21.63
C TYR A 21 -8.02 -0.45 22.49
N ILE A 22 -9.30 -0.38 22.13
CA ILE A 22 -10.30 0.44 22.84
C ILE A 22 -11.15 -0.40 23.80
N ASN A 23 -11.78 -1.47 23.31
CA ASN A 23 -12.62 -2.36 24.09
C ASN A 23 -12.31 -3.83 23.77
N LYS A 24 -11.31 -4.37 24.48
CA LYS A 24 -10.79 -5.73 24.28
C LYS A 24 -11.81 -6.84 24.51
N ASN A 25 -12.79 -6.58 25.38
CA ASN A 25 -13.83 -7.53 25.75
C ASN A 25 -15.18 -7.17 25.14
N ALA A 26 -15.20 -6.43 24.03
CA ALA A 26 -16.44 -6.06 23.34
C ALA A 26 -17.23 -7.32 22.93
N SER A 27 -18.51 -7.36 23.30
CA SER A 27 -19.44 -8.39 22.83
C SER A 27 -19.72 -8.25 21.34
N ASP A 28 -20.25 -9.28 20.70
CA ASP A 28 -20.60 -9.24 19.27
C ASP A 28 -21.60 -8.13 18.97
N LYS A 29 -22.60 -7.93 19.86
CA LYS A 29 -23.57 -6.84 19.74
C LYS A 29 -22.91 -5.46 19.81
N ALA A 30 -21.95 -5.27 20.73
CA ALA A 30 -21.20 -4.02 20.84
C ALA A 30 -20.32 -3.78 19.60
N THR A 31 -19.68 -4.84 19.09
CA THR A 31 -18.82 -4.79 17.90
C THR A 31 -19.62 -4.41 16.65
N VAL A 32 -20.77 -5.04 16.40
CA VAL A 32 -21.65 -4.71 15.26
C VAL A 32 -22.19 -3.29 15.37
N ASN A 33 -22.60 -2.86 16.56
CA ASN A 33 -23.07 -1.48 16.78
C ASN A 33 -21.96 -0.46 16.50
N MET A 34 -20.75 -0.70 16.99
CA MET A 34 -19.60 0.15 16.70
C MET A 34 -19.27 0.16 15.21
N GLY A 35 -19.45 -0.96 14.52
CA GLY A 35 -19.29 -1.06 13.07
C GLY A 35 -20.24 -0.14 12.32
N ARG A 36 -21.52 -0.14 12.70
CA ARG A 36 -22.54 0.75 12.11
C ARG A 36 -22.21 2.22 12.34
N ILE A 37 -21.75 2.58 13.54
CA ILE A 37 -21.33 3.95 13.87
C ILE A 37 -20.13 4.36 13.01
N SER A 38 -19.10 3.51 12.92
CA SER A 38 -17.91 3.75 12.10
C SER A 38 -18.27 3.96 10.62
N ALA A 39 -19.16 3.11 10.07
CA ALA A 39 -19.66 3.25 8.70
C ALA A 39 -20.42 4.57 8.50
N GLY A 40 -21.27 4.97 9.45
CA GLY A 40 -21.99 6.24 9.41
C GLY A 40 -21.06 7.45 9.42
N VAL A 41 -20.05 7.45 10.30
CA VAL A 41 -19.03 8.52 10.36
C VAL A 41 -18.22 8.59 9.07
N ALA A 42 -17.77 7.44 8.55
CA ALA A 42 -17.03 7.38 7.29
C ALA A 42 -17.87 7.92 6.10
N LEU A 43 -19.17 7.58 6.06
CA LEU A 43 -20.09 8.08 5.05
C LEU A 43 -20.27 9.60 5.13
N ILE A 44 -20.42 10.16 6.33
CA ILE A 44 -20.53 11.62 6.52
C ILE A 44 -19.27 12.33 6.02
N ILE A 45 -18.09 11.84 6.39
CA ILE A 45 -16.81 12.41 5.93
C ILE A 45 -16.71 12.32 4.39
N ALA A 46 -17.07 11.18 3.80
CA ALA A 46 -17.06 11.00 2.36
C ALA A 46 -18.02 11.96 1.64
N CYS A 47 -19.24 12.16 2.17
CA CYS A 47 -20.21 13.10 1.62
C CYS A 47 -19.74 14.56 1.69
N ILE A 48 -18.97 14.94 2.72
CA ILE A 48 -18.36 16.27 2.83
C ILE A 48 -17.20 16.44 1.85
N MET A 49 -16.38 15.40 1.68
CA MET A 49 -15.22 15.45 0.78
C MET A 49 -15.61 15.40 -0.70
N ALA A 50 -16.70 14.71 -1.06
CA ALA A 50 -17.07 14.48 -2.46
C ALA A 50 -17.25 15.78 -3.27
N PRO A 51 -17.96 16.82 -2.79
CA PRO A 51 -18.07 18.10 -3.51
C PRO A 51 -16.74 18.84 -3.67
N LEU A 52 -15.81 18.70 -2.72
CA LEU A 52 -14.50 19.35 -2.77
C LEU A 52 -13.61 18.84 -3.91
N LEU A 53 -13.92 17.65 -4.42
CA LEU A 53 -13.24 17.04 -5.57
C LEU A 53 -13.87 17.45 -6.91
N GLY A 54 -14.92 18.27 -6.94
CA GLY A 54 -15.63 18.65 -8.17
C GLY A 54 -14.80 19.46 -9.18
N GLY A 55 -13.67 20.03 -8.76
CA GLY A 55 -12.78 20.83 -9.61
C GLY A 55 -11.57 20.08 -10.19
N ILE A 56 -11.47 18.76 -10.01
CA ILE A 56 -10.33 17.98 -10.54
C ILE A 56 -10.61 17.49 -11.96
N ASP A 57 -9.63 17.61 -12.85
CA ASP A 57 -9.77 17.22 -14.25
C ASP A 57 -10.02 15.71 -14.41
N GLN A 58 -9.33 14.88 -13.60
CA GLN A 58 -9.43 13.43 -13.67
C GLN A 58 -9.38 12.80 -12.27
N ALA A 59 -10.54 12.37 -11.78
CA ALA A 59 -10.67 11.70 -10.49
C ALA A 59 -9.80 10.44 -10.36
N PHE A 60 -9.58 9.72 -11.46
CA PHE A 60 -8.69 8.55 -11.45
C PHE A 60 -7.24 8.91 -11.14
N GLN A 61 -6.72 10.02 -11.69
CA GLN A 61 -5.36 10.48 -11.39
C GLN A 61 -5.23 10.89 -9.92
N PHE A 62 -6.23 11.60 -9.40
CA PHE A 62 -6.29 11.93 -7.98
C PHE A 62 -6.25 10.67 -7.10
N ILE A 63 -7.09 9.68 -7.40
CA ILE A 63 -7.11 8.42 -6.63
C ILE A 63 -5.75 7.72 -6.69
N GLN A 64 -5.15 7.57 -7.87
CA GLN A 64 -3.84 6.93 -8.01
C GLN A 64 -2.74 7.70 -7.28
N GLU A 65 -2.73 9.02 -7.42
CA GLU A 65 -1.70 9.89 -6.85
C GLU A 65 -1.69 9.82 -5.32
N TYR A 66 -2.87 9.95 -4.69
CA TYR A 66 -2.97 9.95 -3.23
C TYR A 66 -2.90 8.56 -2.61
N THR A 67 -3.40 7.54 -3.31
CA THR A 67 -3.12 6.14 -2.91
C THR A 67 -1.63 5.85 -2.98
N GLY A 68 -0.93 6.43 -3.95
CA GLY A 68 0.52 6.35 -4.15
C GLY A 68 1.37 6.97 -3.04
N VAL A 69 0.79 7.73 -2.11
CA VAL A 69 1.52 8.22 -0.92
C VAL A 69 1.76 7.09 0.09
N VAL A 70 0.83 6.13 0.17
CA VAL A 70 0.85 5.08 1.20
C VAL A 70 1.14 3.70 0.59
N SER A 71 0.62 3.41 -0.60
CA SER A 71 0.73 2.08 -1.21
C SER A 71 2.16 1.60 -1.45
N PRO A 72 3.16 2.43 -1.81
CA PRO A 72 4.54 1.95 -2.00
C PRO A 72 5.16 1.45 -0.70
N GLY A 73 4.86 2.09 0.44
CA GLY A 73 5.37 1.69 1.74
C GLY A 73 4.80 0.36 2.20
N ILE A 74 3.47 0.18 2.07
CA ILE A 74 2.80 -1.08 2.37
C ILE A 74 3.30 -2.21 1.45
N LEU A 75 3.48 -1.92 0.14
CA LEU A 75 4.01 -2.88 -0.81
C LEU A 75 5.44 -3.30 -0.43
N ALA A 76 6.31 -2.36 -0.02
CA ALA A 76 7.66 -2.69 0.44
C ALA A 76 7.65 -3.63 1.66
N VAL A 77 6.76 -3.39 2.62
CA VAL A 77 6.57 -4.29 3.78
C VAL A 77 6.13 -5.68 3.34
N PHE A 78 5.15 -5.79 2.44
CA PHE A 78 4.69 -7.09 1.96
C PHE A 78 5.74 -7.82 1.14
N MET A 79 6.41 -7.14 0.21
CA MET A 79 7.43 -7.76 -0.63
C MET A 79 8.59 -8.30 0.21
N LEU A 80 9.11 -7.50 1.15
CA LEU A 80 10.20 -7.96 2.01
C LEU A 80 9.71 -9.00 3.04
N GLY A 81 8.51 -8.85 3.59
CA GLY A 81 7.94 -9.82 4.53
C GLY A 81 7.68 -11.20 3.91
N LEU A 82 7.26 -11.24 2.65
CA LEU A 82 7.00 -12.48 1.90
C LEU A 82 8.29 -13.12 1.38
N PHE A 83 9.20 -12.33 0.81
CA PHE A 83 10.33 -12.83 0.03
C PHE A 83 11.69 -12.73 0.71
N TRP A 84 11.82 -11.96 1.80
CA TRP A 84 13.08 -11.77 2.50
C TRP A 84 12.97 -12.14 3.98
N LYS A 85 13.43 -13.34 4.33
CA LYS A 85 13.34 -13.94 5.68
C LYS A 85 14.01 -13.13 6.79
N LYS A 86 14.84 -12.14 6.43
CA LYS A 86 15.54 -11.27 7.38
C LYS A 86 14.68 -10.09 7.82
N THR A 87 13.54 -9.84 7.16
CA THR A 87 12.62 -8.78 7.54
C THR A 87 12.14 -8.98 8.98
N THR A 88 12.32 -7.94 9.80
CA THR A 88 11.90 -7.93 11.20
C THR A 88 10.67 -7.04 11.39
N ASN A 89 9.88 -7.31 12.43
CA ASN A 89 8.70 -6.48 12.77
C ASN A 89 9.08 -5.00 12.96
N LYS A 90 10.23 -4.72 13.60
CA LYS A 90 10.71 -3.35 13.80
C LYS A 90 11.11 -2.70 12.48
N GLY A 91 11.79 -3.42 11.59
CA GLY A 91 12.15 -2.92 10.26
C GLY A 91 10.91 -2.56 9.45
N ALA A 92 9.91 -3.43 9.44
CA ALA A 92 8.63 -3.19 8.78
C ALA A 92 7.90 -1.94 9.32
N ILE A 93 7.80 -1.79 10.65
CA ILE A 93 7.16 -0.62 11.27
C ILE A 93 7.92 0.66 10.94
N VAL A 94 9.25 0.67 11.11
CA VAL A 94 10.08 1.86 10.84
C VAL A 94 10.01 2.22 9.36
N GLY A 95 10.07 1.24 8.46
CA GLY A 95 9.92 1.44 7.03
C GLY A 95 8.57 2.03 6.65
N ALA A 96 7.47 1.45 7.14
CA ALA A 96 6.12 1.95 6.86
C ALA A 96 5.89 3.37 7.39
N LEU A 97 6.47 3.72 8.55
CA LEU A 97 6.40 5.09 9.07
C LEU A 97 7.30 6.05 8.28
N ALA A 98 8.49 5.61 7.88
CA ALA A 98 9.43 6.40 7.08
C ALA A 98 8.96 6.59 5.64
N SER A 99 8.14 5.70 5.09
CA SER A 99 7.64 5.82 3.71
C SER A 99 6.78 7.07 3.53
N ILE A 100 6.06 7.52 4.57
CA ILE A 100 5.21 8.72 4.52
C ILE A 100 6.04 9.99 4.29
N PRO A 101 7.05 10.35 5.13
CA PRO A 101 7.88 11.51 4.85
C PRO A 101 8.70 11.37 3.55
N ILE A 102 9.10 10.16 3.16
CA ILE A 102 9.75 9.92 1.86
C ILE A 102 8.79 10.27 0.70
N ALA A 103 7.55 9.76 0.73
CA ALA A 103 6.55 10.07 -0.29
C ALA A 103 6.22 11.57 -0.31
N MET A 104 6.07 12.18 0.86
CA MET A 104 5.77 13.61 0.98
C MET A 104 6.92 14.48 0.46
N TYR A 105 8.18 14.09 0.63
CA TYR A 105 9.33 14.78 0.03
C TYR A 105 9.17 14.89 -1.50
N PHE A 106 8.79 13.81 -2.17
CA PHE A 106 8.58 13.80 -3.62
C PHE A 106 7.33 14.56 -4.08
N LYS A 107 6.42 14.91 -3.17
CA LYS A 107 5.24 15.75 -3.49
C LYS A 107 5.52 17.24 -3.45
N VAL A 108 6.58 17.68 -2.76
CA VAL A 108 6.81 19.11 -2.49
C VAL A 108 7.02 19.93 -3.76
N ALA A 109 7.97 19.55 -4.62
CA ALA A 109 8.26 20.28 -5.86
C ALA A 109 7.10 20.22 -6.87
N PRO A 110 6.54 19.03 -7.21
CA PRO A 110 5.43 18.93 -8.17
C PRO A 110 4.15 19.66 -7.74
N LYS A 111 3.93 19.87 -6.43
CA LYS A 111 2.81 20.65 -5.91
C LYS A 111 3.13 22.14 -5.71
N GLY A 112 4.34 22.58 -6.03
CA GLY A 112 4.77 23.97 -5.90
C GLY A 112 4.87 24.45 -4.46
N TRP A 113 4.99 23.55 -3.49
CA TRP A 113 5.09 23.91 -2.06
C TRP A 113 6.44 24.52 -1.70
N SER A 114 7.48 24.27 -2.51
CA SER A 114 8.79 24.89 -2.39
C SER A 114 9.45 25.04 -3.75
N THR A 115 10.20 26.13 -3.93
CA THR A 115 11.01 26.41 -5.14
C THR A 115 12.48 26.01 -4.99
N SER A 116 12.85 25.38 -3.87
CA SER A 116 14.21 24.93 -3.61
C SER A 116 14.60 23.78 -4.56
N SER A 117 15.81 23.84 -5.11
CA SER A 117 16.40 22.78 -5.93
C SER A 117 16.64 21.47 -5.15
N PHE A 118 16.42 21.47 -3.84
CA PHE A 118 16.46 20.28 -3.00
C PHE A 118 15.32 19.30 -3.30
N PHE A 119 14.17 19.78 -3.77
CA PHE A 119 13.01 18.93 -4.06
C PHE A 119 12.97 18.57 -5.54
N VAL A 120 12.82 17.28 -5.83
CA VAL A 120 12.85 16.74 -7.19
C VAL A 120 11.45 16.81 -7.81
N ASP A 121 11.36 17.39 -9.01
CA ASP A 121 10.12 17.45 -9.79
C ASP A 121 10.04 16.26 -10.75
N VAL A 122 9.24 15.25 -10.39
CA VAL A 122 9.05 14.00 -11.16
C VAL A 122 7.56 13.59 -11.15
N PRO A 123 7.08 12.86 -12.18
CA PRO A 123 5.70 12.37 -12.23
C PRO A 123 5.33 11.43 -11.08
N PHE A 124 4.06 11.41 -10.66
CA PHE A 124 3.64 10.65 -9.47
C PHE A 124 3.97 9.14 -9.52
N MET A 125 4.00 8.53 -10.71
CA MET A 125 4.36 7.11 -10.86
C MET A 125 5.83 6.86 -10.50
N ASP A 126 6.73 7.77 -10.89
CA ASP A 126 8.15 7.70 -10.53
C ASP A 126 8.33 7.94 -9.03
N GLN A 127 7.59 8.90 -8.46
CA GLN A 127 7.56 9.14 -7.01
C GLN A 127 7.18 7.86 -6.24
N MET A 128 6.19 7.11 -6.73
CA MET A 128 5.79 5.83 -6.13
C MET A 128 6.92 4.80 -6.22
N GLY A 129 7.58 4.69 -7.37
CA GLY A 129 8.73 3.80 -7.57
C GLY A 129 9.90 4.11 -6.62
N TYR A 130 10.28 5.39 -6.51
CA TYR A 130 11.33 5.83 -5.59
C TYR A 130 10.95 5.58 -4.12
N THR A 131 9.70 5.89 -3.75
CA THR A 131 9.20 5.64 -2.39
C THR A 131 9.27 4.16 -2.04
N PHE A 132 8.86 3.28 -2.96
CA PHE A 132 8.94 1.82 -2.78
C PHE A 132 10.38 1.36 -2.53
N ILE A 133 11.32 1.77 -3.39
CA ILE A 133 12.73 1.37 -3.30
C ILE A 133 13.37 1.90 -2.02
N LEU A 134 13.19 3.19 -1.71
CA LEU A 134 13.75 3.79 -0.50
C LEU A 134 13.15 3.17 0.77
N THR A 135 11.86 2.84 0.77
CA THR A 135 11.24 2.14 1.89
C THR A 135 11.84 0.74 2.06
N MET A 136 12.03 -0.01 0.98
CA MET A 136 12.71 -1.31 1.06
C MET A 136 14.13 -1.19 1.61
N ILE A 137 14.88 -0.14 1.23
CA ILE A 137 16.22 0.13 1.76
C ILE A 137 16.16 0.39 3.26
N VAL A 138 15.22 1.23 3.74
CA VAL A 138 15.03 1.49 5.19
C VAL A 138 14.70 0.21 5.95
N ILE A 139 13.71 -0.57 5.49
CA ILE A 139 13.35 -1.85 6.11
C ILE A 139 14.58 -2.76 6.16
N SER A 140 15.29 -2.88 5.03
CA SER A 140 16.44 -3.76 4.91
C SER A 140 17.56 -3.38 5.86
N MET A 141 17.90 -2.10 5.96
CA MET A 141 18.92 -1.60 6.89
C MET A 141 18.53 -1.87 8.34
N VAL A 142 17.32 -1.48 8.75
CA VAL A 142 16.87 -1.64 10.15
C VAL A 142 16.83 -3.11 10.55
N SER A 143 16.28 -3.97 9.69
CA SER A 143 16.21 -5.40 9.94
C SER A 143 17.59 -6.05 9.96
N TYR A 144 18.48 -5.67 9.04
CA TYR A 144 19.85 -6.18 9.01
C TYR A 144 20.62 -5.78 10.26
N PHE A 145 20.55 -4.52 10.70
CA PHE A 145 21.24 -4.07 11.92
C PHE A 145 20.66 -4.70 13.19
N GLN A 146 19.36 -4.96 13.23
CA GLN A 146 18.72 -5.57 14.40
C GLN A 146 19.19 -7.01 14.63
N HIS A 147 19.24 -7.83 13.57
CA HIS A 147 19.60 -9.26 13.69
C HIS A 147 21.00 -9.57 13.15
N LYS A 148 21.80 -8.56 12.82
CA LYS A 148 23.14 -8.68 12.21
C LYS A 148 23.14 -9.64 11.01
N GLY A 149 22.07 -9.60 10.21
CA GLY A 149 21.90 -10.46 9.05
C GLY A 149 21.40 -11.88 9.33
N ALA A 150 21.03 -12.24 10.56
CA ALA A 150 20.32 -13.50 10.83
C ALA A 150 18.86 -13.44 10.33
N ASP A 151 18.28 -14.60 10.05
CA ASP A 151 16.88 -14.72 9.65
C ASP A 151 15.95 -14.45 10.85
N ASP A 152 14.81 -13.81 10.62
CA ASP A 152 13.78 -13.60 11.64
C ASP A 152 13.04 -14.92 11.90
N ALA A 153 12.72 -15.21 13.16
CA ALA A 153 12.01 -16.43 13.55
C ALA A 153 10.60 -16.54 12.92
N LYS A 154 10.00 -15.43 12.52
CA LYS A 154 8.71 -15.36 11.80
C LYS A 154 8.87 -15.31 10.29
N GLY A 155 10.10 -15.40 9.77
CA GLY A 155 10.37 -15.38 8.34
C GLY A 155 9.71 -16.55 7.61
N ILE A 156 9.08 -16.27 6.47
CA ILE A 156 8.34 -17.28 5.71
C ILE A 156 9.32 -18.22 4.99
N PRO A 157 9.27 -19.54 5.23
CA PRO A 157 10.11 -20.50 4.53
C PRO A 157 9.59 -20.71 3.10
N LEU A 158 10.17 -19.98 2.13
CA LEU A 158 9.87 -20.21 0.73
C LEU A 158 10.52 -21.50 0.22
N THR A 159 9.71 -22.39 -0.36
CA THR A 159 10.16 -23.61 -1.06
C THR A 159 9.86 -23.50 -2.54
N LYS A 160 10.63 -24.20 -3.39
CA LYS A 160 10.41 -24.20 -4.84
C LYS A 160 9.04 -24.75 -5.24
N GLU A 161 8.44 -25.58 -4.39
CA GLU A 161 7.16 -26.22 -4.66
C GLU A 161 5.99 -25.24 -4.60
N LEU A 162 6.08 -24.20 -3.76
CA LEU A 162 5.06 -23.14 -3.66
C LEU A 162 4.87 -22.39 -4.98
N PHE A 163 5.86 -22.40 -5.86
CA PHE A 163 5.85 -21.70 -7.15
C PHE A 163 5.60 -22.64 -8.34
N LYS A 164 5.40 -23.94 -8.13
CA LYS A 164 5.07 -24.88 -9.21
C LYS A 164 3.64 -24.60 -9.69
N THR A 165 3.50 -24.35 -10.99
CA THR A 165 2.21 -24.07 -11.64
C THR A 165 1.84 -25.17 -12.63
N SER A 166 0.53 -25.34 -12.88
CA SER A 166 0.05 -26.33 -13.85
C SER A 166 0.36 -25.93 -15.29
N PRO A 167 0.56 -26.90 -16.22
CA PRO A 167 0.78 -26.59 -17.64
C PRO A 167 -0.33 -25.73 -18.25
N LYS A 168 -1.59 -25.96 -17.86
CA LYS A 168 -2.75 -25.19 -18.34
C LYS A 168 -2.64 -23.70 -17.96
N PHE A 169 -2.24 -23.43 -16.70
CA PHE A 169 -2.00 -22.06 -16.25
C PHE A 169 -0.88 -21.41 -17.05
N ASN A 170 0.24 -22.12 -17.27
CA ASN A 170 1.40 -21.58 -17.99
C ASN A 170 1.05 -21.21 -19.43
N ILE A 171 0.34 -22.06 -20.15
CA ILE A 171 -0.11 -21.77 -21.52
C ILE A 171 -0.99 -20.52 -21.54
N GLY A 172 -1.94 -20.40 -20.60
CA GLY A 172 -2.78 -19.20 -20.48
C GLY A 172 -1.98 -17.94 -20.19
N ALA A 173 -1.00 -18.01 -19.27
CA ALA A 173 -0.13 -16.88 -18.94
C ALA A 173 0.69 -16.42 -20.16
N PHE A 174 1.28 -17.36 -20.92
CA PHE A 174 2.00 -17.03 -22.15
C PHE A 174 1.10 -16.40 -23.22
N ALA A 175 -0.12 -16.91 -23.39
CA ALA A 175 -1.07 -16.31 -24.32
C ALA A 175 -1.39 -14.85 -23.96
N VAL A 176 -1.64 -14.56 -22.68
CA VAL A 176 -1.87 -13.18 -22.20
C VAL A 176 -0.63 -12.30 -22.44
N MET A 177 0.57 -12.80 -22.13
CA MET A 177 1.81 -12.05 -22.38
C MET A 177 2.01 -11.73 -23.87
N ILE A 178 1.75 -12.69 -24.77
CA ILE A 178 1.86 -12.46 -26.22
C ILE A 178 0.85 -11.41 -26.70
N ILE A 179 -0.40 -11.49 -26.22
CA ILE A 179 -1.43 -10.48 -26.56
C ILE A 179 -0.99 -9.09 -26.10
N LEU A 180 -0.47 -8.97 -24.86
CA LEU A 180 0.03 -7.69 -24.35
C LEU A 180 1.20 -7.17 -25.20
N VAL A 181 2.19 -8.00 -25.50
CA VAL A 181 3.33 -7.61 -26.35
C VAL A 181 2.84 -7.14 -27.72
N ALA A 182 1.92 -7.88 -28.35
CA ALA A 182 1.37 -7.51 -29.65
C ALA A 182 0.62 -6.17 -29.60
N LEU A 183 -0.19 -5.94 -28.57
CA LEU A 183 -0.88 -4.66 -28.38
C LEU A 183 0.11 -3.50 -28.20
N TYR A 184 1.08 -3.64 -27.30
CA TYR A 184 2.08 -2.59 -27.08
C TYR A 184 2.90 -2.32 -28.33
N ALA A 185 3.32 -3.35 -29.07
CA ALA A 185 4.09 -3.20 -30.30
C ALA A 185 3.28 -2.57 -31.45
N ALA A 186 2.00 -2.93 -31.60
CA ALA A 186 1.15 -2.41 -32.67
C ALA A 186 0.80 -0.92 -32.48
N PHE A 187 0.67 -0.46 -31.24
CA PHE A 187 0.37 0.93 -30.91
C PHE A 187 1.62 1.76 -30.56
N TRP A 188 2.80 1.14 -30.59
CA TRP A 188 4.08 1.85 -30.44
C TRP A 188 4.31 2.73 -31.68
N LYS A 189 4.13 4.04 -31.52
CA LYS A 189 4.51 5.05 -32.51
C LYS A 189 5.90 5.57 -32.23
#